data_AF-A0A8R2H5S3-F1
#
_entry.id   AF-A0A8R2H5S3-F1
#
_cell.length_a   1.000
_cell.length_b   1.000
_cell.length_c   1.000
_cell.angle_alpha   90.00
_cell.angle_beta   90.00
_cell.angle_gamma   90.00
#
_symmetry.space_group_name_H-M   'P 1'
#
loop_
_entity.id
_entity.type
_entity.pdbx_description
1 polymer ?
#
loop_
_entity_poly.entity_id
_entity_poly.type
_entity_poly.pdbx_seq_one_letter_code
_entity_poly.pdbx_strand_id
1 'polypeptide(L)'
;MYPLPSLAKMAYYACNNIERDKFDLLDTPDVSVRNCCEALFELFKVDKKQDEHNDRRTMFRRSRFAINDDTFKHICEKAAFNGHIGCLKLAHEIGVPWDTVPGWTGFRGKACDLAAGSGNLECLRYASVNGCRWDGDTCSSAASNGHLECLKYARENGCPWYSRTCSSAASNGHLECLKYARENGCPWDKRTCMNAAYHDQFECLVYAYEGGCKWEVSTFCFRSRYSQSICAEYAREIRSRERFVSSTIEFK
;
A
#
# COMPACT_ATOMS: atom_id res chain seq x y z
N MET A 1 10.69 -27.00 11.58
CA MET A 1 10.68 -27.31 10.14
C MET A 1 10.00 -26.13 9.45
N TYR A 2 10.73 -25.37 8.63
CA TYR A 2 10.31 -24.04 8.16
C TYR A 2 9.26 -24.12 7.05
N PRO A 3 8.33 -23.15 6.96
CA PRO A 3 7.68 -22.86 5.69
C PRO A 3 8.68 -22.08 4.84
N LEU A 4 9.56 -22.80 4.14
CA LEU A 4 10.26 -22.25 2.97
C LEU A 4 9.20 -21.70 1.98
N PRO A 5 9.58 -20.81 1.03
CA PRO A 5 8.77 -20.66 -0.18
C PRO A 5 8.41 -22.08 -0.64
N SER A 6 7.13 -22.30 -0.99
CA SER A 6 6.59 -23.66 -1.12
C SER A 6 7.54 -24.58 -1.88
N LEU A 7 7.55 -25.87 -1.55
CA LEU A 7 8.42 -26.84 -2.24
C LEU A 7 8.29 -26.72 -3.76
N ALA A 8 7.09 -26.41 -4.26
CA ALA A 8 6.82 -26.06 -5.65
C ALA A 8 7.63 -24.85 -6.15
N LYS A 9 7.67 -23.72 -5.43
CA LYS A 9 8.49 -22.54 -5.79
C LYS A 9 9.98 -22.85 -5.81
N MET A 10 10.47 -23.64 -4.87
CA MET A 10 11.89 -24.06 -4.86
C MET A 10 12.22 -24.99 -6.03
N ALA A 11 11.37 -25.99 -6.30
CA ALA A 11 11.55 -26.92 -7.41
C ALA A 11 11.50 -26.17 -8.75
N TYR A 12 10.50 -25.32 -8.95
CA TYR A 12 10.34 -24.49 -10.16
C TYR A 12 11.54 -23.56 -10.37
N TYR A 13 12.07 -22.95 -9.32
CA TYR A 13 13.25 -22.08 -9.45
C TYR A 13 14.53 -22.86 -9.77
N ALA A 14 14.66 -24.10 -9.29
CA ALA A 14 15.79 -24.97 -9.61
C ALA A 14 15.78 -25.46 -11.07
N CYS A 15 14.61 -25.48 -11.71
CA CYS A 15 14.46 -25.84 -13.12
C CYS A 15 15.09 -24.81 -14.06
N ASN A 16 15.64 -25.28 -15.18
CA ASN A 16 16.02 -24.45 -16.31
C ASN A 16 14.78 -24.03 -17.14
N ASN A 17 14.94 -23.12 -18.11
CA ASN A 17 13.81 -22.59 -18.89
C ASN A 17 12.99 -23.68 -19.59
N ILE A 18 13.64 -24.71 -20.14
CA ILE A 18 12.97 -25.81 -20.84
C ILE A 18 12.15 -26.66 -19.87
N GLU A 19 12.67 -26.89 -18.66
CA GLU A 19 11.98 -27.63 -17.61
C GLU A 19 10.79 -26.85 -17.04
N ARG A 20 10.92 -25.51 -16.94
CA ARG A 20 9.82 -24.63 -16.53
C ARG A 20 8.70 -24.61 -17.56
N ASP A 21 9.01 -24.48 -18.85
CA ASP A 21 8.01 -24.55 -19.92
C ASP A 21 7.23 -25.88 -19.86
N LYS A 22 7.92 -26.98 -19.56
CA LYS A 22 7.27 -28.29 -19.37
C LYS A 22 6.40 -28.34 -18.10
N PHE A 23 6.84 -27.69 -17.03
CA PHE A 23 6.08 -27.61 -15.78
C PHE A 23 4.80 -26.78 -15.96
N ASP A 24 4.89 -25.66 -16.68
CA ASP A 24 3.76 -24.76 -16.98
C ASP A 24 2.70 -25.42 -17.88
N LEU A 25 3.06 -26.50 -18.58
CA LEU A 25 2.14 -27.35 -19.34
C LEU A 25 1.44 -28.42 -18.50
N LEU A 26 1.84 -28.63 -17.25
CA LEU A 26 1.18 -29.57 -16.34
C LEU A 26 -0.08 -28.93 -15.75
N ASP A 27 -1.12 -29.74 -15.52
CA ASP A 27 -2.33 -29.33 -14.80
C ASP A 27 -2.05 -29.20 -13.29
N THR A 28 -1.21 -28.21 -12.96
CA THR A 28 -0.78 -27.89 -11.60
C THR A 28 -1.02 -26.41 -11.32
N PRO A 29 -1.23 -26.00 -10.05
CA PRO A 29 -1.40 -24.61 -9.72
C PRO A 29 -0.19 -23.76 -10.15
N ASP A 30 -0.45 -22.62 -10.78
CA ASP A 30 0.59 -21.69 -11.25
C ASP A 30 1.57 -21.32 -10.12
N VAL A 31 2.87 -21.44 -10.41
CA VAL A 31 3.94 -21.20 -9.45
C VAL A 31 4.49 -19.78 -9.63
N SER A 32 3.84 -18.81 -9.00
CA SER A 32 4.32 -17.41 -9.06
C SER A 32 5.62 -17.21 -8.26
N VAL A 33 6.74 -17.16 -8.98
CA VAL A 33 8.04 -16.71 -8.48
C VAL A 33 8.18 -15.21 -8.80
N ARG A 34 8.47 -14.40 -7.79
CA ARG A 34 8.70 -12.95 -7.91
C ARG A 34 10.11 -12.64 -7.43
N ASN A 35 10.59 -11.42 -7.69
CA ASN A 35 11.95 -11.00 -7.35
C ASN A 35 12.31 -11.19 -5.86
N CYS A 36 11.34 -11.17 -4.93
CA CYS A 36 11.60 -11.50 -3.52
C CYS A 36 11.94 -12.99 -3.30
N CYS A 37 11.33 -13.90 -4.06
CA CYS A 37 11.65 -15.32 -4.04
C CYS A 37 13.06 -15.56 -4.62
N GLU A 38 13.34 -14.97 -5.78
CA GLU A 38 14.62 -15.14 -6.48
C GLU A 38 15.79 -14.63 -5.64
N ALA A 39 15.65 -13.44 -5.04
CA ALA A 39 16.66 -12.88 -4.15
C ALA A 39 16.93 -13.79 -2.94
N LEU A 40 15.90 -14.39 -2.33
CA LEU A 40 16.11 -15.34 -1.23
C LEU A 40 16.81 -16.61 -1.70
N PHE A 41 16.44 -17.16 -2.85
CA PHE A 41 17.07 -18.37 -3.39
C PHE A 41 18.54 -18.15 -3.75
N GLU A 42 18.88 -17.02 -4.38
CA GLU A 42 20.28 -16.69 -4.67
C GLU A 42 21.11 -16.47 -3.40
N LEU A 43 20.51 -15.86 -2.37
CA LEU A 43 21.17 -15.68 -1.08
C LEU A 43 21.54 -17.03 -0.45
N PHE A 44 20.63 -18.00 -0.46
CA PHE A 44 20.94 -19.35 0.03
C PHE A 44 22.00 -20.08 -0.80
N LYS A 45 21.99 -19.92 -2.13
CA LYS A 45 23.02 -20.51 -3.00
C LYS A 45 24.43 -19.99 -2.66
N VAL A 46 24.56 -18.70 -2.36
CA VAL A 46 25.84 -18.11 -1.99
C VAL A 46 26.26 -18.49 -0.57
N ASP A 47 25.33 -18.48 0.39
CA ASP A 47 25.64 -18.85 1.78
C ASP A 47 26.12 -20.30 1.92
N LYS A 48 25.52 -21.24 1.16
CA LYS A 48 25.96 -22.66 1.14
C LYS A 48 27.44 -22.85 0.80
N LYS A 49 28.08 -21.87 0.14
CA LYS A 49 29.50 -21.93 -0.23
C LYS A 49 30.46 -21.43 0.87
N GLN A 50 29.95 -20.93 2.00
CA GLN A 50 30.76 -20.38 3.09
C GLN A 50 30.70 -21.31 4.33
N ASP A 51 31.85 -21.85 4.76
CA ASP A 51 31.94 -22.82 5.87
C ASP A 51 31.88 -22.20 7.29
N GLU A 52 31.13 -22.89 8.14
CA GLU A 52 31.05 -22.99 9.62
C GLU A 52 31.26 -21.77 10.57
N HIS A 53 30.19 -21.00 10.78
CA HIS A 53 29.62 -20.71 12.11
C HIS A 53 28.21 -20.12 11.94
N ASN A 54 27.19 -20.93 12.26
CA ASN A 54 25.91 -20.92 11.53
C ASN A 54 24.77 -20.15 12.22
N ASP A 55 24.98 -18.89 12.59
CA ASP A 55 23.84 -18.04 13.00
C ASP A 55 23.06 -17.55 11.77
N ARG A 56 21.88 -18.13 11.57
CA ARG A 56 20.92 -17.78 10.51
C ARG A 56 20.66 -16.27 10.43
N ARG A 57 20.65 -15.56 11.55
CA ARG A 57 20.37 -14.11 11.58
C ARG A 57 21.49 -13.28 10.94
N THR A 58 22.68 -13.85 10.83
CA THR A 58 23.83 -13.19 10.19
C THR A 58 23.96 -13.53 8.71
N MET A 59 23.14 -14.46 8.20
CA MET A 59 23.20 -14.95 6.82
C MET A 59 23.10 -13.80 5.81
N PHE A 60 22.09 -12.93 5.93
CA PHE A 60 21.96 -11.79 5.01
C PHE A 60 23.20 -10.90 5.04
N ARG A 61 23.72 -10.58 6.24
CA ARG A 61 24.91 -9.73 6.36
C ARG A 61 26.14 -10.39 5.74
N ARG A 62 26.32 -11.70 5.93
CA ARG A 62 27.45 -12.47 5.39
C ARG A 62 27.41 -12.54 3.86
N SER A 63 26.27 -12.93 3.28
CA SER A 63 26.13 -13.12 1.83
C SER A 63 26.11 -11.80 1.07
N ARG A 64 25.58 -10.71 1.66
CA ARG A 64 25.45 -9.41 0.99
C ARG A 64 26.77 -8.80 0.53
N PHE A 65 27.89 -9.06 1.23
CA PHE A 65 29.19 -8.48 0.84
C PHE A 65 29.87 -9.22 -0.32
N ALA A 66 29.47 -10.47 -0.59
CA ALA A 66 29.99 -11.23 -1.72
C ALA A 66 29.34 -10.83 -3.04
N ILE A 67 28.17 -10.18 -3.00
CA ILE A 67 27.35 -9.85 -4.17
C ILE A 67 26.94 -8.39 -4.06
N ASN A 68 27.62 -7.50 -4.78
CA ASN A 68 27.27 -6.08 -4.80
C ASN A 68 26.12 -5.84 -5.79
N ASP A 69 24.90 -6.27 -5.42
CA ASP A 69 23.80 -6.42 -6.37
C ASP A 69 22.48 -5.79 -5.86
N ASP A 70 21.87 -4.99 -6.73
CA ASP A 70 20.56 -4.36 -6.56
C ASP A 70 19.43 -5.38 -6.33
N THR A 71 19.63 -6.63 -6.74
CA THR A 71 18.70 -7.75 -6.57
C THR A 71 18.29 -7.97 -5.11
N PHE A 72 19.22 -7.79 -4.16
CA PHE A 72 18.98 -8.00 -2.73
C PHE A 72 18.46 -6.75 -2.00
N LYS A 73 18.27 -5.64 -2.71
CA LYS A 73 17.58 -4.47 -2.15
C LYS A 73 16.09 -4.75 -2.06
N HIS A 74 15.47 -4.25 -1.00
CA HIS A 74 14.02 -4.25 -0.82
C HIS A 74 13.35 -5.63 -0.74
N ILE A 75 14.02 -6.68 -0.22
CA ILE A 75 13.44 -8.05 -0.19
C ILE A 75 12.16 -8.07 0.67
N CYS A 76 12.19 -7.47 1.86
CA CYS A 76 11.03 -7.41 2.75
C CYS A 76 9.89 -6.58 2.14
N GLU A 77 10.22 -5.43 1.56
CA GLU A 77 9.31 -4.53 0.87
C GLU A 77 8.63 -5.21 -0.33
N LYS A 78 9.39 -5.92 -1.17
CA LYS A 78 8.87 -6.69 -2.31
C LYS A 78 7.99 -7.85 -1.83
N ALA A 79 8.40 -8.57 -0.78
CA ALA A 79 7.60 -9.67 -0.23
C ALA A 79 6.27 -9.16 0.37
N ALA A 80 6.31 -8.03 1.06
CA ALA A 80 5.14 -7.36 1.62
C ALA A 80 4.16 -6.86 0.54
N PHE A 81 4.68 -6.24 -0.53
CA PHE A 81 3.87 -5.78 -1.67
C PHE A 81 3.17 -6.92 -2.42
N ASN A 82 3.85 -8.07 -2.58
CA ASN A 82 3.30 -9.23 -3.30
C ASN A 82 2.50 -10.20 -2.40
N GLY A 83 2.35 -9.91 -1.10
CA GLY A 83 1.63 -10.80 -0.16
C GLY A 83 2.36 -12.11 0.12
N HIS A 84 3.66 -12.18 -0.17
CA HIS A 84 4.48 -13.37 0.01
C HIS A 84 4.91 -13.54 1.48
N ILE A 85 3.96 -13.85 2.36
CA ILE A 85 4.20 -13.97 3.81
C ILE A 85 5.33 -14.95 4.16
N GLY A 86 5.46 -16.07 3.44
CA GLY A 86 6.56 -17.03 3.64
C GLY A 86 7.93 -16.41 3.33
N CYS A 87 8.03 -15.63 2.26
CA CYS A 87 9.26 -14.91 1.91
C CYS A 87 9.57 -13.82 2.95
N LEU A 88 8.54 -13.10 3.42
CA LEU A 88 8.69 -12.05 4.42
C LEU A 88 9.21 -12.59 5.75
N LYS A 89 8.60 -13.68 6.24
CA LYS A 89 9.03 -14.40 7.44
C LYS A 89 10.48 -14.86 7.32
N LEU A 90 10.79 -15.53 6.22
CA LEU A 90 12.14 -16.04 5.99
C LEU A 90 13.18 -14.92 5.90
N ALA A 91 12.87 -13.84 5.16
CA ALA A 91 13.74 -12.67 5.02
C ALA A 91 14.06 -12.07 6.40
N HIS A 92 13.05 -11.86 7.23
CA HIS A 92 13.25 -11.38 8.60
C HIS A 92 14.14 -12.33 9.42
N GLU A 93 13.87 -13.65 9.35
CA GLU A 93 14.62 -14.63 10.13
C GLU A 93 16.11 -14.76 9.72
N ILE A 94 16.44 -14.52 8.45
CA ILE A 94 17.84 -14.53 7.96
C ILE A 94 18.56 -13.19 8.15
N GLY A 95 17.90 -12.22 8.80
CA GLY A 95 18.47 -10.92 9.15
C GLY A 95 18.36 -9.84 8.07
N VAL A 96 17.43 -9.98 7.11
CA VAL A 96 17.12 -8.89 6.20
C VAL A 96 16.48 -7.75 6.99
N PRO A 97 17.00 -6.50 6.90
CA PRO A 97 16.39 -5.37 7.58
C PRO A 97 15.02 -5.02 6.98
N TRP A 98 14.09 -4.55 7.82
CA TRP A 98 12.77 -4.07 7.38
C TRP A 98 12.83 -2.87 6.45
N ASP A 99 13.83 -2.00 6.67
CA ASP A 99 14.02 -0.76 5.95
C ASP A 99 15.44 -0.76 5.37
N THR A 100 15.56 -1.08 4.08
CA THR A 100 16.81 -0.81 3.37
C THR A 100 16.85 0.70 3.08
N VAL A 101 17.93 1.36 3.51
CA VAL A 101 18.19 2.82 3.40
C VAL A 101 17.56 3.49 2.18
N PRO A 102 17.14 4.78 2.27
CA PRO A 102 16.55 5.53 1.16
C PRO A 102 17.59 5.73 0.06
N GLY A 103 17.73 4.72 -0.79
CA GLY A 103 18.39 4.80 -2.08
C GLY A 103 17.40 5.35 -3.10
N TRP A 104 17.93 6.05 -4.08
CA TRP A 104 17.24 6.71 -5.19
C TRP A 104 16.52 5.74 -6.16
N THR A 105 16.07 4.58 -5.68
CA THR A 105 15.33 3.56 -6.44
C THR A 105 13.83 3.80 -6.29
N GLY A 106 13.07 3.62 -7.38
CA GLY A 106 11.64 3.95 -7.47
C GLY A 106 10.69 3.20 -6.52
N PHE A 107 11.20 2.39 -5.58
CA PHE A 107 10.42 1.74 -4.52
C PHE A 107 10.37 2.67 -3.30
N ARG A 108 9.39 3.56 -3.25
CA ARG A 108 9.13 4.41 -2.07
C ARG A 108 8.10 3.75 -1.16
N GLY A 109 8.52 3.29 0.01
CA GLY A 109 7.62 2.82 1.06
C GLY A 109 8.28 1.75 1.94
N LYS A 110 7.95 1.75 3.23
CA LYS A 110 8.39 0.70 4.17
C LYS A 110 7.61 -0.59 3.88
N ALA A 111 8.06 -1.72 4.40
CA ALA A 111 7.35 -2.99 4.24
C ALA A 111 5.89 -2.91 4.74
N CYS A 112 5.63 -2.20 5.85
CA CYS A 112 4.26 -1.94 6.32
C CYS A 112 3.42 -1.12 5.32
N ASP A 113 3.97 -0.05 4.75
CA ASP A 113 3.24 0.83 3.81
C ASP A 113 2.81 0.06 2.56
N LEU A 114 3.72 -0.77 2.05
CA LEU A 114 3.50 -1.58 0.85
C LEU A 114 2.54 -2.73 1.13
N ALA A 115 2.66 -3.42 2.27
CA ALA A 115 1.67 -4.43 2.66
C ALA A 115 0.26 -3.82 2.77
N ALA A 116 0.16 -2.66 3.42
CA ALA A 116 -1.10 -1.93 3.61
C ALA A 116 -1.69 -1.46 2.27
N GLY A 117 -0.86 -0.86 1.41
CA GLY A 117 -1.25 -0.34 0.10
C GLY A 117 -1.56 -1.42 -0.95
N SER A 118 -1.10 -2.66 -0.75
CA SER A 118 -1.44 -3.80 -1.61
C SER A 118 -2.52 -4.72 -1.01
N GLY A 119 -3.04 -4.38 0.18
CA GLY A 119 -4.11 -5.16 0.82
C GLY A 119 -3.65 -6.46 1.47
N ASN A 120 -2.34 -6.65 1.64
CA ASN A 120 -1.75 -7.87 2.19
C ASN A 120 -1.75 -7.82 3.72
N LEU A 121 -2.94 -7.95 4.32
CA LEU A 121 -3.15 -7.84 5.76
C LEU A 121 -2.22 -8.74 6.57
N GLU A 122 -2.04 -10.01 6.17
CA GLU A 122 -1.15 -10.94 6.89
C GLU A 122 0.32 -10.49 6.89
N CYS A 123 0.78 -9.88 5.80
CA CYS A 123 2.12 -9.29 5.74
C CYS A 123 2.24 -8.06 6.63
N LEU A 124 1.22 -7.19 6.65
CA LEU A 124 1.16 -6.01 7.51
C LEU A 124 1.17 -6.39 9.00
N ARG A 125 0.36 -7.38 9.38
CA ARG A 125 0.31 -7.94 10.74
C ARG A 125 1.65 -8.49 11.18
N TYR A 126 2.27 -9.29 10.32
CA TYR A 126 3.56 -9.89 10.63
C TYR A 126 4.66 -8.83 10.75
N ALA A 127 4.76 -7.90 9.78
CA ALA A 127 5.80 -6.88 9.77
C ALA A 127 5.72 -5.96 11.00
N SER A 128 4.52 -5.47 11.33
CA SER A 128 4.31 -4.56 12.46
C SER A 128 4.69 -5.18 13.81
N VAL A 129 4.26 -6.41 14.08
CA VAL A 129 4.58 -7.13 15.33
C VAL A 129 6.08 -7.45 15.45
N ASN A 130 6.79 -7.61 14.31
CA ASN A 130 8.21 -7.96 14.29
C ASN A 130 9.14 -6.74 14.09
N GLY A 131 8.65 -5.54 14.40
CA GLY A 131 9.49 -4.34 14.51
C GLY A 131 9.65 -3.52 13.23
N CYS A 132 8.85 -3.77 12.18
CA CYS A 132 8.73 -2.83 11.07
C CYS A 132 7.97 -1.58 11.55
N ARG A 133 8.57 -0.40 11.39
CA ARG A 133 7.94 0.85 11.82
C ARG A 133 6.84 1.26 10.85
N TRP A 134 5.66 1.55 11.38
CA TRP A 134 4.58 2.20 10.63
C TRP A 134 4.40 3.66 11.03
N ASP A 135 3.76 4.43 10.17
CA ASP A 135 3.32 5.80 10.43
C ASP A 135 2.07 6.14 9.62
N GLY A 136 1.68 7.41 9.57
CA GLY A 136 0.47 7.84 8.86
C GLY A 136 0.50 7.58 7.36
N ASP A 137 1.66 7.33 6.74
CA ASP A 137 1.71 6.91 5.34
C ASP A 137 1.25 5.45 5.17
N THR A 138 1.39 4.59 6.18
CA THR A 138 0.82 3.23 6.18
C THR A 138 -0.71 3.27 6.06
N CYS A 139 -1.37 4.06 6.92
CA CYS A 139 -2.83 4.27 6.85
C CYS A 139 -3.24 4.94 5.54
N SER A 140 -2.49 5.95 5.10
CA SER A 140 -2.77 6.65 3.84
C SER A 140 -2.65 5.73 2.62
N SER A 141 -1.71 4.78 2.63
CA SER A 141 -1.52 3.82 1.55
C SER A 141 -2.64 2.80 1.46
N ALA A 142 -3.09 2.24 2.60
CA ALA A 142 -4.27 1.38 2.63
C ALA A 142 -5.53 2.13 2.16
N ALA A 143 -5.75 3.33 2.67
CA ALA A 143 -6.88 4.18 2.31
C ALA A 143 -6.87 4.56 0.83
N SER A 144 -5.70 4.87 0.26
CA SER A 144 -5.52 5.25 -1.14
C SER A 144 -5.86 4.13 -2.12
N ASN A 145 -5.78 2.87 -1.71
CA ASN A 145 -6.03 1.69 -2.54
C ASN A 145 -7.29 0.92 -2.10
N GLY A 146 -8.06 1.46 -1.15
CA GLY A 146 -9.34 0.89 -0.74
C GLY A 146 -9.25 -0.33 0.15
N HIS A 147 -8.09 -0.59 0.76
CA HIS A 147 -7.86 -1.76 1.61
C HIS A 147 -8.34 -1.49 3.05
N LEU A 148 -9.66 -1.46 3.23
CA LEU A 148 -10.31 -1.14 4.50
C LEU A 148 -9.82 -2.00 5.68
N GLU A 149 -9.65 -3.30 5.48
CA GLU A 149 -9.22 -4.20 6.56
C GLU A 149 -7.77 -3.93 7.00
N CYS A 150 -6.90 -3.53 6.08
CA CYS A 150 -5.55 -3.07 6.43
C CYS A 150 -5.59 -1.74 7.19
N LEU A 151 -6.46 -0.81 6.79
CA LEU A 151 -6.66 0.47 7.47
C LEU A 151 -7.19 0.27 8.90
N LYS A 152 -8.19 -0.60 9.08
CA LYS A 152 -8.73 -1.00 10.39
C LYS A 152 -7.65 -1.55 11.28
N TYR A 153 -6.94 -2.57 10.80
CA TYR A 153 -5.88 -3.21 11.56
C TYR A 153 -4.80 -2.21 12.00
N ALA A 154 -4.31 -1.37 11.07
CA ALA A 154 -3.31 -0.37 11.39
C ALA A 154 -3.82 0.59 12.48
N ARG A 155 -5.05 1.10 12.34
CA ARG A 155 -5.65 2.04 13.29
C ARG A 155 -5.83 1.44 14.68
N GLU A 156 -6.39 0.24 14.75
CA GLU A 156 -6.66 -0.49 16.00
C GLU A 156 -5.39 -0.84 16.77
N ASN A 157 -4.26 -0.98 16.07
CA ASN A 157 -2.96 -1.27 16.67
C ASN A 157 -2.09 -0.02 16.90
N GLY A 158 -2.70 1.17 16.86
CA GLY A 158 -2.04 2.42 17.25
C GLY A 158 -1.18 3.05 16.15
N CYS A 159 -1.30 2.62 14.89
CA CYS A 159 -0.70 3.34 13.78
C CYS A 159 -1.33 4.75 13.71
N PRO A 160 -0.50 5.82 13.65
CA PRO A 160 -1.03 7.17 13.46
C PRO A 160 -1.66 7.30 12.06
N TRP A 161 -2.45 8.36 11.90
CA TRP A 161 -3.07 8.75 10.64
C TRP A 161 -3.21 10.27 10.59
N TYR A 162 -3.38 10.83 9.39
CA TYR A 162 -3.44 12.28 9.18
C TYR A 162 -4.51 12.63 8.15
N SER A 163 -4.75 13.92 7.90
CA SER A 163 -5.75 14.36 6.90
C SER A 163 -5.49 13.80 5.51
N ARG A 164 -4.23 13.47 5.21
CA ARG A 164 -3.83 12.74 4.01
C ARG A 164 -4.61 11.44 3.83
N THR A 165 -4.84 10.66 4.90
CA THR A 165 -5.56 9.39 4.85
C THR A 165 -6.97 9.55 4.26
N CYS A 166 -7.74 10.52 4.78
CA CYS A 166 -9.05 10.88 4.20
C CYS A 166 -8.92 11.40 2.78
N SER A 167 -7.98 12.31 2.50
CA SER A 167 -7.83 12.89 1.16
C SER A 167 -7.39 11.89 0.09
N SER A 168 -6.64 10.84 0.46
CA SER A 168 -6.21 9.76 -0.44
C SER A 168 -7.35 8.79 -0.75
N ALA A 169 -8.15 8.41 0.26
CA ALA A 169 -9.36 7.61 0.02
C ALA A 169 -10.34 8.34 -0.88
N ALA A 170 -10.59 9.62 -0.59
CA ALA A 170 -11.49 10.47 -1.37
C ALA A 170 -11.00 10.67 -2.81
N SER A 171 -9.69 10.80 -3.03
CA SER A 171 -9.10 10.94 -4.36
C SER A 171 -9.30 9.72 -5.26
N ASN A 172 -9.41 8.53 -4.68
CA ASN A 172 -9.48 7.25 -5.41
C ASN A 172 -10.87 6.58 -5.29
N GLY A 173 -11.87 7.28 -4.73
CA GLY A 173 -13.24 6.77 -4.67
C GLY A 173 -13.50 5.73 -3.60
N HIS A 174 -12.59 5.56 -2.64
CA HIS A 174 -12.70 4.55 -1.60
C HIS A 174 -13.57 5.03 -0.43
N LEU A 175 -14.87 5.17 -0.70
CA LEU A 175 -15.85 5.72 0.25
C LEU A 175 -15.84 5.01 1.60
N GLU A 176 -15.77 3.69 1.63
CA GLU A 176 -15.80 2.93 2.89
C GLU A 176 -14.54 3.16 3.74
N CYS A 177 -13.38 3.37 3.11
CA CYS A 177 -12.17 3.80 3.82
C CYS A 177 -12.33 5.22 4.38
N LEU A 178 -12.92 6.13 3.60
CA LEU A 178 -13.18 7.51 4.03
C LEU A 178 -14.16 7.57 5.21
N LYS A 179 -15.27 6.80 5.15
CA LYS A 179 -16.25 6.69 6.24
C LYS A 179 -15.59 6.17 7.52
N TYR A 180 -14.92 5.03 7.43
CA TYR A 180 -14.24 4.43 8.58
C TYR A 180 -13.23 5.40 9.20
N ALA A 181 -12.41 6.05 8.37
CA ALA A 181 -11.43 7.02 8.84
C ALA A 181 -12.11 8.18 9.57
N ARG A 182 -13.17 8.74 9.00
CA ARG A 182 -13.89 9.87 9.59
C ARG A 182 -14.56 9.51 10.92
N GLU A 183 -15.28 8.39 10.94
CA GLU A 183 -16.02 7.91 12.12
C GLU A 183 -15.10 7.57 13.29
N ASN A 184 -13.87 7.14 13.00
CA ASN A 184 -12.89 6.79 14.04
C ASN A 184 -11.96 7.96 14.42
N GLY A 185 -12.26 9.19 13.95
CA GLY A 185 -11.60 10.42 14.38
C GLY A 185 -10.42 10.88 13.54
N CYS A 186 -10.26 10.37 12.31
CA CYS A 186 -9.25 10.88 11.39
C CYS A 186 -9.63 12.32 11.00
N PRO A 187 -8.70 13.28 11.07
CA PRO A 187 -8.96 14.60 10.54
C PRO A 187 -9.18 14.50 9.02
N TRP A 188 -9.98 15.42 8.48
CA TRP A 188 -10.01 15.74 7.07
C TRP A 188 -9.75 17.23 6.90
N ASP A 189 -9.38 17.65 5.69
CA ASP A 189 -9.21 19.06 5.36
C ASP A 189 -9.80 19.32 3.97
N LYS A 190 -9.75 20.57 3.51
CA LYS A 190 -10.32 20.95 2.20
C LYS A 190 -9.82 20.11 1.02
N ARG A 191 -8.63 19.48 1.13
CA ARG A 191 -8.10 18.57 0.11
C ARG A 191 -8.94 17.32 -0.04
N THR A 192 -9.66 16.88 0.98
CA THR A 192 -10.58 15.74 0.89
C THR A 192 -11.67 16.00 -0.16
N CYS A 193 -12.41 17.12 -0.05
CA CYS A 193 -13.39 17.51 -1.05
C CYS A 193 -12.76 17.86 -2.41
N MET A 194 -11.64 18.60 -2.41
CA MET A 194 -10.98 18.97 -3.68
C MET A 194 -10.51 17.75 -4.47
N ASN A 195 -9.90 16.76 -3.81
CA ASN A 195 -9.42 15.57 -4.50
C ASN A 195 -10.57 14.70 -4.99
N ALA A 196 -11.63 14.52 -4.19
CA ALA A 196 -12.83 13.82 -4.64
C ALA A 196 -13.41 14.48 -5.90
N ALA A 197 -13.57 15.81 -5.88
CA ALA A 197 -14.09 16.56 -7.02
C ALA A 197 -13.17 16.48 -8.26
N TYR A 198 -11.84 16.62 -8.11
CA TYR A 198 -10.91 16.57 -9.25
C TYR A 198 -10.79 15.19 -9.90
N HIS A 199 -11.06 14.12 -9.14
CA HIS A 199 -11.04 12.75 -9.63
C HIS A 199 -12.45 12.20 -9.91
N ASP A 200 -13.46 13.08 -9.91
CA ASP A 200 -14.88 12.77 -10.12
C ASP A 200 -15.44 11.64 -9.24
N GLN A 201 -15.01 11.61 -7.98
CA GLN A 201 -15.43 10.66 -6.95
C GLN A 201 -16.66 11.19 -6.23
N PHE A 202 -17.80 11.16 -6.91
CA PHE A 202 -19.03 11.82 -6.50
C PHE A 202 -19.50 11.42 -5.09
N GLU A 203 -19.55 10.13 -4.78
CA GLU A 203 -20.04 9.66 -3.48
C GLU A 203 -19.11 10.08 -2.34
N CYS A 204 -17.79 10.09 -2.57
CA CYS A 204 -16.81 10.60 -1.62
C CYS A 204 -16.96 12.11 -1.40
N LEU A 205 -17.24 12.87 -2.47
CA LEU A 205 -17.46 14.31 -2.40
C LEU A 205 -18.71 14.64 -1.61
N VAL A 206 -19.83 13.99 -1.92
CA VAL A 206 -21.12 14.17 -1.22
C VAL A 206 -20.93 13.85 0.26
N TYR A 207 -20.38 12.68 0.58
CA TYR A 207 -20.13 12.29 1.97
C TYR A 207 -19.25 13.30 2.73
N ALA A 208 -18.14 13.73 2.13
CA ALA A 208 -17.24 14.68 2.78
C ALA A 208 -17.90 16.06 2.96
N TYR A 209 -18.56 16.57 1.92
CA TYR A 209 -19.20 17.88 1.94
C TYR A 209 -20.37 17.94 2.93
N GLU A 210 -21.29 16.96 2.87
CA GLU A 210 -22.44 16.88 3.77
C GLU A 210 -22.01 16.64 5.23
N GLY A 211 -20.90 15.94 5.44
CA GLY A 211 -20.30 15.80 6.77
C GLY A 211 -19.57 17.04 7.29
N GLY A 212 -19.52 18.14 6.52
CA GLY A 212 -18.97 19.43 6.93
C GLY A 212 -17.51 19.67 6.53
N CYS A 213 -16.94 18.86 5.62
CA CYS A 213 -15.64 19.15 5.05
C CYS A 213 -15.72 20.35 4.09
N LYS A 214 -14.89 21.37 4.33
CA LYS A 214 -14.87 22.60 3.52
C LYS A 214 -14.56 22.29 2.05
N TRP A 215 -15.35 22.88 1.15
CA TRP A 215 -15.15 22.77 -0.29
C TRP A 215 -15.18 24.14 -0.96
N GLU A 216 -14.13 24.48 -1.71
CA GLU A 216 -14.05 25.73 -2.49
C GLU A 216 -14.74 25.55 -3.85
N VAL A 217 -16.08 25.53 -3.84
CA VAL A 217 -16.94 25.26 -5.00
C VAL A 217 -16.66 26.21 -6.18
N SER A 218 -16.41 27.49 -5.87
CA SER A 218 -16.09 28.52 -6.86
C SER A 218 -14.85 28.17 -7.68
N THR A 219 -13.75 27.78 -7.02
CA THR A 219 -12.48 27.40 -7.64
C THR A 219 -12.61 26.18 -8.56
N PHE A 220 -13.55 25.28 -8.26
CA PHE A 220 -13.79 24.07 -9.04
C PHE A 220 -14.56 24.34 -10.35
N CYS A 221 -15.69 25.07 -10.29
CA CYS A 221 -16.55 25.30 -11.46
C CYS A 221 -15.88 26.02 -12.64
N PHE A 222 -14.88 26.85 -12.40
CA PHE A 222 -14.22 27.63 -13.45
C PHE A 222 -13.13 26.85 -14.22
N ARG A 223 -12.82 25.62 -13.81
CA ARG A 223 -11.83 24.79 -14.51
C ARG A 223 -12.50 24.05 -15.67
N SER A 224 -12.20 24.48 -16.91
CA SER A 224 -12.83 23.99 -18.15
C SER A 224 -12.82 22.46 -18.32
N ARG A 225 -11.78 21.79 -17.80
CA ARG A 225 -11.60 20.32 -17.86
C ARG A 225 -12.73 19.53 -17.18
N TYR A 226 -13.41 20.09 -16.18
CA TYR A 226 -14.38 19.35 -15.36
C TYR A 226 -15.83 19.74 -15.63
N SER A 227 -16.09 20.55 -16.66
CA SER A 227 -17.41 21.13 -16.93
C SER A 227 -18.55 20.10 -17.15
N GLN A 228 -18.24 18.86 -17.50
CA GLN A 228 -19.22 17.79 -17.71
C GLN A 228 -19.19 16.69 -16.63
N SER A 229 -18.40 16.86 -15.55
CA SER A 229 -18.33 15.88 -14.46
C SER A 229 -19.57 15.95 -13.56
N ILE A 230 -19.95 14.81 -12.95
CA ILE A 230 -21.08 14.75 -11.99
C ILE A 230 -20.77 15.68 -10.80
N CYS A 231 -19.51 15.70 -10.35
CA CYS A 231 -19.07 16.64 -9.32
C CYS A 231 -19.26 18.12 -9.72
N ALA A 232 -19.18 18.47 -11.01
CA ALA A 232 -19.42 19.84 -11.47
C ALA A 232 -20.90 20.19 -11.57
N GLU A 233 -21.76 19.23 -11.88
CA GLU A 233 -23.21 19.41 -11.76
C GLU A 233 -23.60 19.66 -10.31
N TYR A 234 -23.10 18.85 -9.40
CA TYR A 234 -23.31 19.02 -7.96
C TYR A 234 -22.78 20.38 -7.45
N ALA A 235 -21.61 20.81 -7.92
CA ALA A 235 -21.06 22.13 -7.62
C ALA A 235 -21.99 23.28 -8.06
N ARG A 236 -22.60 23.18 -9.24
CA ARG A 236 -23.56 24.19 -9.74
C ARG A 236 -24.82 24.22 -8.90
N GLU A 237 -25.31 23.04 -8.49
CA GLU A 237 -26.48 22.92 -7.63
C GLU A 237 -26.25 23.56 -6.25
N ILE A 238 -25.08 23.35 -5.64
CA ILE A 238 -24.76 24.02 -4.36
C ILE A 238 -24.75 25.54 -4.54
N ARG A 239 -24.11 26.04 -5.61
CA ARG A 239 -24.05 27.49 -5.88
C ARG A 239 -25.42 28.10 -6.13
N SER A 240 -26.35 27.39 -6.78
CA SER A 240 -27.71 27.90 -7.00
C SER A 240 -28.47 27.99 -5.68
N ARG A 241 -28.33 27.01 -4.79
CA ARG A 241 -28.92 27.02 -3.44
C ARG A 241 -28.37 28.17 -2.58
N GLU A 242 -27.04 28.37 -2.55
CA GLU A 242 -26.40 29.45 -1.77
C GLU A 242 -26.85 30.85 -2.22
N ARG A 243 -26.99 31.09 -3.53
CA ARG A 243 -27.48 32.37 -4.07
C ARG A 243 -28.92 32.66 -3.66
N PHE A 244 -29.78 31.63 -3.68
CA PHE A 244 -31.18 31.78 -3.33
C PHE A 244 -31.39 32.10 -1.83
N VAL A 245 -30.56 31.53 -0.96
CA VAL A 245 -30.59 31.83 0.48
C VAL A 245 -30.18 33.27 0.74
N SER A 246 -29.09 33.75 0.14
CA SER A 246 -28.64 35.14 0.29
C SER A 246 -29.68 36.16 -0.20
N SER A 247 -30.33 35.91 -1.34
CA SER A 247 -31.38 36.80 -1.84
C SER A 247 -32.61 36.85 -0.93
N THR A 248 -32.93 35.79 -0.20
CA THR A 248 -34.13 35.73 0.67
C THR A 248 -33.91 36.45 2.01
N ILE A 249 -32.65 36.57 2.46
CA ILE A 249 -32.29 37.27 3.70
C ILE A 249 -32.27 38.80 3.48
N GLU A 250 -31.98 39.27 2.27
CA GLU A 250 -32.01 40.71 1.92
C GLU A 250 -33.44 41.30 1.82
N PHE A 251 -34.49 40.45 1.81
CA PHE A 251 -35.90 40.88 1.74
C PHE A 251 -36.68 40.71 3.07
N LYS A 252 -35.99 40.54 4.21
CA LYS A 252 -36.59 40.54 5.55
C LYS A 252 -36.02 41.65 6.41
#